data_AF-A0A957NJT8-F1
#
_entry.id   AF-A0A957NJT8-F1
#
_cell.length_a   1.000
_cell.length_b   1.000
_cell.length_c   1.000
_cell.angle_alpha   90.00
_cell.angle_beta   90.00
_cell.angle_gamma   90.00
#
_symmetry.space_group_name_H-M   'P 1'
#
loop_
_entity.id
_entity.type
_entity.pdbx_description
1 polymer ?
#
loop_
_entity_poly.entity_id
_entity_poly.type
_entity_poly.pdbx_seq_one_letter_code
_entity_poly.pdbx_strand_id
1 'polypeptide(L)'
;MDINWYGLSCFRLREGGVTIICDPYSKSIGSQVARTRADIVTISHDQSGHNGIDQITGDPKVVRGPGEYETRNVFITGMASYHRHQNGEAPERNVIY
;
A
#
# COMPACT_ATOMS: atom_id res chain seq x y z
N MET A 1 10.21 -1.56 -16.04
CA MET A 1 9.15 -1.18 -15.09
C MET A 1 7.77 -1.11 -15.77
N ASP A 2 6.75 -1.76 -15.19
CA ASP A 2 5.32 -1.66 -15.53
C ASP A 2 4.57 -1.02 -14.36
N ILE A 3 3.79 0.04 -14.62
CA ILE A 3 3.04 0.78 -13.59
C ILE A 3 1.57 0.84 -14.00
N ASN A 4 0.68 0.34 -13.15
CA ASN A 4 -0.75 0.39 -13.37
C ASN A 4 -1.43 1.09 -12.19
N TRP A 5 -2.35 1.99 -12.47
CA TRP A 5 -3.15 2.66 -11.46
C TRP A 5 -4.53 2.01 -11.36
N TYR A 6 -4.92 1.61 -10.15
CA TYR A 6 -6.22 0.98 -9.87
C TYR A 6 -7.24 1.96 -9.26
N GLY A 7 -6.92 3.25 -9.18
CA GLY A 7 -7.75 4.26 -8.51
C GLY A 7 -7.29 4.54 -7.08
N LEU A 8 -7.73 5.69 -6.54
CA LEU A 8 -7.27 6.21 -5.24
C LEU A 8 -5.73 6.25 -5.18
N SER A 9 -5.17 5.81 -4.05
CA SER A 9 -3.72 5.67 -3.85
C SER A 9 -3.20 4.29 -4.28
N CYS A 10 -4.01 3.49 -4.99
CA CYS A 10 -3.65 2.12 -5.32
C CYS A 10 -2.92 2.00 -6.66
N PHE A 11 -1.68 1.50 -6.60
CA PHE A 11 -0.85 1.25 -7.76
C PHE A 11 -0.29 -0.17 -7.75
N ARG A 12 -0.16 -0.77 -8.93
CA ARG A 12 0.68 -1.95 -9.14
C ARG A 12 1.97 -1.54 -9.81
N LEU A 13 3.08 -1.88 -9.19
CA LEU A 13 4.41 -1.77 -9.76
C LEU A 13 4.92 -3.17 -10.05
N ARG A 14 5.39 -3.42 -11.27
CA ARG A 14 5.98 -4.71 -11.65
C ARG A 14 7.32 -4.52 -12.36
N GLU A 15 8.34 -5.16 -11.82
CA GLU A 15 9.69 -5.14 -12.37
C GLU A 15 10.47 -6.38 -11.90
N GLY A 16 11.34 -6.93 -12.74
CA GLY A 16 12.21 -8.05 -12.36
C GLY A 16 11.47 -9.30 -11.85
N GLY A 17 10.21 -9.48 -12.23
CA GLY A 17 9.37 -10.58 -11.73
C GLY A 17 8.71 -10.34 -10.38
N VAL A 18 8.99 -9.22 -9.71
CA VAL A 18 8.38 -8.81 -8.44
C VAL A 18 7.16 -7.92 -8.72
N THR A 19 6.07 -8.15 -8.00
CA THR A 19 4.85 -7.33 -8.04
C THR A 19 4.62 -6.67 -6.69
N ILE A 20 4.52 -5.34 -6.70
CA ILE A 20 4.22 -4.50 -5.54
C ILE A 20 2.83 -3.92 -5.72
N ILE A 21 1.99 -4.00 -4.69
CA ILE A 21 0.72 -3.28 -4.63
C ILE A 21 0.80 -2.23 -3.54
N CYS A 22 0.64 -0.97 -3.90
CA CYS A 22 0.54 0.13 -2.96
C CYS A 22 -0.92 0.34 -2.59
N ASP A 23 -1.21 0.54 -1.30
CA ASP A 23 -2.53 0.94 -0.75
C ASP A 23 -3.73 0.26 -1.43
N PRO A 24 -3.83 -1.08 -1.39
CA PRO A 24 -5.04 -1.75 -1.88
C PRO A 24 -6.25 -1.21 -1.11
N TYR A 25 -7.36 -0.99 -1.79
CA TYR A 25 -8.61 -0.57 -1.13
C TYR A 25 -9.58 -1.75 -1.01
N SER A 26 -10.43 -1.70 0.01
CA SER A 26 -11.45 -2.71 0.28
C SER A 26 -12.43 -2.85 -0.89
N LYS A 27 -13.00 -4.05 -1.05
CA LYS A 27 -14.04 -4.35 -2.05
C LYS A 27 -15.25 -3.42 -1.97
N SER A 28 -15.54 -2.87 -0.79
CA SER A 28 -16.65 -1.93 -0.60
C SER A 28 -16.44 -0.59 -1.32
N ILE A 29 -15.20 -0.26 -1.69
CA ILE A 29 -14.83 0.97 -2.39
C ILE A 29 -14.71 0.72 -3.90
N GLY A 30 -14.19 -0.45 -4.29
CA GLY A 30 -14.11 -0.84 -5.70
C GLY A 30 -13.58 -2.26 -5.86
N SER A 31 -13.58 -2.76 -7.10
CA SER A 31 -13.22 -4.15 -7.40
C SER A 31 -12.00 -4.33 -8.29
N GLN A 32 -11.32 -3.25 -8.73
CA GLN A 32 -10.22 -3.38 -9.69
C GLN A 32 -9.00 -4.12 -9.13
N VAL A 33 -8.80 -4.06 -7.80
CA VAL A 33 -7.67 -4.71 -7.11
C VAL A 33 -7.95 -6.19 -6.81
N ALA A 34 -9.22 -6.63 -6.91
CA ALA A 34 -9.64 -7.95 -6.46
C ALA A 34 -8.89 -9.11 -7.14
N ARG A 35 -8.40 -10.05 -6.32
CA ARG A 35 -7.66 -11.25 -6.74
C ARG A 35 -6.33 -10.94 -7.44
N THR A 36 -5.74 -9.78 -7.17
CA THR A 36 -4.41 -9.45 -7.67
C THR A 36 -3.36 -10.18 -6.83
N ARG A 37 -2.41 -10.87 -7.48
CA ARG A 37 -1.26 -11.48 -6.79
C ARG A 37 -0.19 -10.42 -6.55
N ALA A 38 0.32 -10.34 -5.32
CA ALA A 38 1.43 -9.47 -4.98
C ALA A 38 2.53 -10.24 -4.25
N ASP A 39 3.76 -9.74 -4.37
CA ASP A 39 4.90 -10.21 -3.58
C ASP A 39 5.15 -9.24 -2.41
N ILE A 40 4.82 -7.96 -2.57
CA ILE A 40 4.94 -6.92 -1.55
C ILE A 40 3.66 -6.07 -1.55
N VAL A 41 3.20 -5.68 -0.38
CA VAL A 41 2.09 -4.71 -0.21
C VAL A 41 2.56 -3.59 0.72
N THR A 42 2.39 -2.33 0.32
CA THR A 42 2.58 -1.18 1.21
C THR A 42 1.22 -0.68 1.70
N ILE A 43 1.14 -0.30 2.98
CA ILE A 43 -0.07 0.28 3.59
C ILE A 43 0.33 1.59 4.27
N SER A 44 -0.06 2.71 3.67
CA SER A 44 0.26 4.07 4.14
C SER A 44 -0.47 4.40 5.44
N HIS A 45 -1.76 4.10 5.51
CA HIS A 45 -2.59 4.26 6.69
C HIS A 45 -3.68 3.18 6.81
N ASP A 46 -4.26 3.03 7.99
CA ASP A 46 -5.19 1.93 8.31
C ASP A 46 -6.67 2.33 8.12
N GLN A 47 -7.05 2.59 6.88
CA GLN A 47 -8.43 2.89 6.51
C GLN A 47 -8.84 2.03 5.33
N SER A 48 -10.14 1.83 5.13
CA SER A 48 -10.67 0.97 4.08
C SER A 48 -10.22 1.36 2.67
N GLY A 49 -9.90 2.64 2.43
CA GLY A 49 -9.35 3.15 1.17
C GLY A 49 -7.89 2.82 0.89
N HIS A 50 -7.17 2.27 1.87
CA HIS A 50 -5.71 2.06 1.82
C HIS A 50 -5.28 0.71 2.42
N ASN A 51 -6.18 0.00 3.11
CA ASN A 51 -5.95 -1.32 3.70
C ASN A 51 -7.04 -2.34 3.30
N GLY A 52 -7.06 -2.69 2.01
CA GLY A 52 -7.87 -3.75 1.41
C GLY A 52 -7.05 -5.01 1.16
N ILE A 53 -6.27 -5.45 2.15
CA ILE A 53 -5.34 -6.58 1.96
C ILE A 53 -6.05 -7.91 1.65
N ASP A 54 -7.32 -8.03 2.03
CA ASP A 54 -8.22 -9.13 1.70
C ASP A 54 -8.45 -9.29 0.18
N GLN A 55 -8.22 -8.24 -0.60
CA GLN A 55 -8.29 -8.28 -2.06
C GLN A 55 -7.04 -8.88 -2.71
N ILE A 56 -5.94 -9.00 -1.96
CA ILE A 56 -4.63 -9.45 -2.45
C ILE A 56 -4.47 -10.94 -2.21
N THR A 57 -3.90 -11.62 -3.21
CA THR A 57 -3.61 -13.05 -3.16
C THR A 57 -2.11 -13.33 -3.14
N GLY A 58 -1.74 -14.53 -2.71
CA GLY A 58 -0.35 -14.94 -2.49
C GLY A 58 0.05 -14.81 -1.02
N ASP A 59 1.35 -14.69 -0.79
CA ASP A 59 1.94 -14.46 0.54
C ASP A 59 2.84 -13.22 0.47
N PRO A 60 2.24 -12.02 0.36
CA PRO A 60 2.99 -10.79 0.20
C PRO A 60 3.66 -10.39 1.52
N LYS A 61 4.86 -9.81 1.42
CA LYS A 61 5.42 -9.06 2.54
C LYS A 61 4.63 -7.77 2.70
N VAL A 62 3.95 -7.60 3.83
CA VAL A 62 3.27 -6.35 4.17
C VAL A 62 4.24 -5.39 4.84
N VAL A 63 4.39 -4.21 4.25
CA VAL A 63 5.17 -3.10 4.77
C VAL A 63 4.21 -2.07 5.33
N ARG A 64 4.25 -1.89 6.65
CA ARG A 64 3.34 -1.04 7.41
C ARG A 64 4.08 -0.37 8.55
N GLY A 65 4.56 0.84 8.30
CA GLY A 65 5.29 1.67 9.26
C GLY A 65 6.51 2.33 8.64
N PRO A 66 7.01 3.41 9.28
CA PRO A 66 8.25 4.04 8.85
C PRO A 66 9.45 3.11 9.07
N GLY A 67 10.50 3.29 8.26
CA GLY A 67 11.73 2.50 8.31
C GLY A 67 12.26 2.12 6.94
N GLU A 68 13.40 1.46 6.93
CA GLU A 68 14.03 0.92 5.72
C GLU A 68 13.75 -0.58 5.65
N TYR A 69 13.34 -1.06 4.47
CA TYR A 69 13.01 -2.45 4.23
C TYR A 69 13.71 -2.93 2.97
N GLU A 70 14.23 -4.16 3.02
CA GLU A 70 14.74 -4.86 1.85
C GLU A 70 14.08 -6.24 1.76
N THR A 71 13.48 -6.53 0.61
CA THR A 71 12.88 -7.84 0.34
C THR A 71 12.81 -8.08 -1.15
N ARG A 72 13.11 -9.32 -1.60
CA ARG A 72 13.10 -9.70 -3.03
C ARG A 72 13.88 -8.71 -3.92
N ASN A 73 15.03 -8.24 -3.44
CA ASN A 73 15.88 -7.24 -4.12
C ASN A 73 15.19 -5.89 -4.39
N VAL A 74 14.16 -5.55 -3.62
CA VAL A 74 13.49 -4.25 -3.63
C VAL A 74 13.81 -3.53 -2.32
N PHE A 75 14.33 -2.30 -2.43
CA PHE A 75 14.52 -1.38 -1.32
C PHE A 75 13.30 -0.46 -1.18
N ILE A 76 12.77 -0.33 0.02
CA ILE A 76 11.60 0.50 0.32
C ILE A 76 11.94 1.40 1.51
N THR A 77 11.67 2.69 1.37
CA THR A 77 11.85 3.67 2.44
C THR A 77 10.49 4.18 2.88
N GLY A 78 10.08 3.82 4.10
CA GLY A 78 8.87 4.35 4.73
C GLY A 78 9.19 5.60 5.55
N MET A 79 8.59 6.73 5.20
CA MET A 79 8.73 7.98 5.95
C MET A 79 7.44 8.31 6.72
N ALA A 80 7.55 8.54 8.02
CA ALA A 80 6.41 8.95 8.84
C ALA A 80 5.88 10.31 8.38
N SER A 81 4.58 10.39 8.20
CA SER A 81 3.83 11.62 7.92
C SER A 81 2.49 11.59 8.66
N TYR A 82 1.72 12.66 8.57
CA TYR A 82 0.48 12.78 9.32
C TYR A 82 -0.57 13.55 8.53
N HIS A 83 -1.82 13.10 8.59
CA HIS A 83 -2.94 13.87 8.09
C HIS A 83 -3.21 15.05 9.04
N ARG A 84 -3.41 16.24 8.47
CA ARG A 84 -3.75 17.44 9.26
C ARG A 84 -5.23 17.37 9.63
N HIS A 85 -5.51 17.34 10.93
CA HIS A 85 -6.88 17.55 11.43
C HIS A 85 -7.16 19.04 11.58
N GLN A 86 -8.40 19.44 11.31
CA GLN A 86 -8.83 20.84 11.41
C GLN A 86 -9.37 21.21 12.82
N ASN A 87 -9.70 20.21 13.65
CA ASN A 87 -10.48 20.41 14.88
C ASN A 87 -9.73 20.06 16.19
N GLY A 88 -8.39 20.08 16.20
CA GLY A 88 -7.60 19.82 17.41
C GLY A 88 -7.51 18.35 17.83
N GLU A 89 -8.00 17.43 16.99
CA GLU A 89 -7.78 15.99 17.16
C GLU A 89 -6.30 15.63 16.97
N ALA A 90 -5.90 14.51 17.58
CA ALA A 90 -4.56 13.98 17.38
C ALA A 90 -4.35 13.66 15.89
N PRO A 91 -3.18 14.04 15.31
CA PRO A 91 -2.91 13.78 13.90
C PRO A 91 -2.96 12.28 13.58
N GLU A 92 -3.75 11.90 12.58
CA GLU A 92 -3.77 10.53 12.08
C GLU A 92 -2.44 10.19 11.38
N ARG A 93 -1.85 9.06 11.76
CA ARG A 93 -0.56 8.61 11.24
C ARG A 93 -0.70 8.14 9.79
N ASN A 94 0.23 8.58 8.96
CA ASN A 94 0.41 8.13 7.58
C ASN A 94 1.88 7.75 7.32
N VAL A 95 2.14 6.94 6.31
CA VAL A 95 3.49 6.59 5.88
C VAL A 95 3.60 6.80 4.38
N ILE A 96 4.62 7.55 3.96
CA ILE A 96 4.98 7.72 2.55
C ILE A 96 5.95 6.59 2.20
N TYR A 97 5.72 5.87 1.11
CA TYR A 97 6.59 4.83 0.57
C TYR A 97 7.01 5.13 -0.87
#